data_AF-A0A193GLQ4-F1
#
_entry.id   AF-A0A193GLQ4-F1
#
_cell.length_a   1.000
_cell.length_b   1.000
_cell.length_c   1.000
_cell.angle_alpha   90.00
_cell.angle_beta   90.00
_cell.angle_gamma   90.00
#
_symmetry.space_group_name_H-M   'P 1'
#
loop_
_entity.id
_entity.type
_entity.pdbx_description
1 polymer ?
#
loop_
_entity_poly.entity_id
_entity_poly.type
_entity_poly.pdbx_seq_one_letter_code
_entity_poly.pdbx_strand_id
1 'polypeptide(L)'
;MILFSACAHAAGNDTVRAASRHDDFYWLGEFNKAATVMTVEQGIMPRDIGQKTARAVAQVIADGDKPGGKRPGDYLQVEPLITRIAGPDATRMHSGRSRQDILATTRRVMLRDRLLDLYEALNQAHDSVNALAQKYADAIVPAYTNGVQAQPTTYGHYLLGFSAVLDRDAARLREAYARVNLSPMGSAALGTSSFPVNRKRLAELLGFDGVVENSYDANQFAQIDIGAEAASLASTMALSVGAFVQDVHTQYHQTKPWLMLQEGKLTGTSSIMPQKRNPYALNVVRLQASETVGAAMTALVVAHNVTPGMPDYKREQAQDAVDAAIDMYLKLDDMLGGLVLNRERALAEVDADYSTTTELADVLQRDANVPFRIGHHFASNLVTYGRQNNLKPAELPYAEAQRIYTAAAKSFGIDNAKLPLDEARFRQVLTAQNMVASSQGLGGPQPAEVTRMLGEASQRLAADKAWVQTARDRLTAAQDKLDQAFDVLVRAKP
;
A
#
# COMPACT_ATOMS: atom_id res chain seq x y z
N MET A 1 -19.59 32.72 -10.90
CA MET A 1 -19.72 32.31 -9.49
C MET A 1 -20.85 31.29 -9.43
N ILE A 2 -20.55 30.05 -9.82
CA ILE A 2 -21.52 28.94 -9.93
C ILE A 2 -21.06 27.91 -8.92
N LEU A 3 -21.93 27.62 -7.96
CA LEU A 3 -21.69 26.70 -6.86
C LEU A 3 -21.28 25.33 -7.40
N PHE A 4 -20.09 24.86 -7.02
CA PHE A 4 -19.81 23.44 -6.96
C PHE A 4 -20.74 22.84 -5.91
N SER A 5 -21.86 22.29 -6.37
CA SER A 5 -22.64 21.36 -5.56
C SER A 5 -21.72 20.19 -5.26
N ALA A 6 -21.32 20.07 -4.00
CA ALA A 6 -20.67 18.89 -3.47
C ALA A 6 -21.56 17.70 -3.83
N CYS A 7 -21.10 16.90 -4.80
CA CYS A 7 -21.69 15.60 -5.03
C CYS A 7 -21.60 14.85 -3.70
N ALA A 8 -22.78 14.45 -3.25
CA ALA A 8 -23.01 13.70 -2.04
C ALA A 8 -21.93 12.64 -1.81
N HIS A 9 -21.45 12.58 -0.57
CA HIS A 9 -21.04 11.33 0.05
C HIS A 9 -22.24 10.37 0.00
N ALA A 10 -22.50 9.81 -1.18
CA ALA A 10 -23.50 8.79 -1.37
C ALA A 10 -22.88 7.50 -0.85
N ALA A 11 -23.29 7.15 0.37
CA ALA A 11 -23.39 5.81 0.91
C ALA A 11 -23.21 4.73 -0.16
N GLY A 12 -22.03 4.14 -0.18
CA GLY A 12 -21.61 3.23 -1.24
C GLY A 12 -20.25 2.60 -0.99
N ASN A 13 -19.92 2.34 0.28
CA ASN A 13 -18.79 1.48 0.68
C ASN A 13 -19.20 0.47 1.77
N ASP A 14 -20.50 0.36 2.08
CA ASP A 14 -21.01 -0.51 3.16
C ASP A 14 -20.96 -2.01 2.85
N THR A 15 -20.57 -2.41 1.63
CA THR A 15 -20.51 -3.83 1.26
C THR A 15 -19.20 -4.53 1.60
N VAL A 16 -18.13 -3.79 1.97
CA VAL A 16 -16.89 -4.38 2.50
C VAL A 16 -16.82 -4.26 4.04
N ARG A 17 -17.52 -3.28 4.63
CA ARG A 17 -17.61 -3.07 6.08
C ARG A 17 -18.76 -3.80 6.78
N ALA A 18 -19.26 -4.89 6.20
CA ALA A 18 -20.18 -5.81 6.89
C ALA A 18 -19.43 -6.84 7.77
N ALA A 19 -18.18 -6.55 8.15
CA ALA A 19 -17.44 -7.25 9.19
C ALA A 19 -17.90 -6.77 10.58
N SER A 20 -17.79 -7.63 11.60
CA SER A 20 -18.10 -7.32 12.99
C SER A 20 -17.59 -5.94 13.40
N ARG A 21 -18.46 -5.12 13.99
CA ARG A 21 -18.16 -3.74 14.38
C ARG A 21 -17.14 -3.73 15.54
N HIS A 22 -15.85 -3.68 15.24
CA HIS A 22 -14.75 -3.56 16.20
C HIS A 22 -14.55 -2.10 16.67
N ASP A 23 -15.63 -1.48 17.16
CA ASP A 23 -15.58 -0.14 17.74
C ASP A 23 -15.02 -0.13 19.17
N ASP A 24 -14.88 1.05 19.78
CA ASP A 24 -14.36 1.19 21.14
C ASP A 24 -15.15 0.33 22.16
N PHE A 25 -16.47 0.24 22.00
CA PHE A 25 -17.32 -0.55 22.90
C PHE A 25 -17.03 -2.04 22.80
N TYR A 26 -16.87 -2.57 21.58
CA TYR A 26 -16.47 -3.95 21.36
C TYR A 26 -15.17 -4.27 22.13
N TRP A 27 -14.13 -3.47 21.92
CA TRP A 27 -12.84 -3.69 22.57
C TRP A 27 -12.89 -3.52 24.09
N LEU A 28 -13.67 -2.56 24.61
CA LEU A 28 -13.90 -2.44 26.05
C LEU A 28 -14.59 -3.69 26.63
N GLY A 29 -15.50 -4.31 25.87
CA GLY A 29 -16.09 -5.60 26.19
C GLY A 29 -15.02 -6.69 26.34
N GLU A 30 -14.19 -6.87 25.32
CA GLU A 30 -13.11 -7.87 25.31
C GLU A 30 -12.08 -7.64 26.43
N PHE A 31 -11.71 -6.39 26.69
CA PHE A 31 -10.80 -6.06 27.79
C PHE A 31 -11.41 -6.40 29.14
N ASN A 32 -12.72 -6.22 29.31
CA ASN A 32 -13.40 -6.58 30.55
C ASN A 32 -13.58 -8.08 30.71
N LYS A 33 -13.79 -8.84 29.62
CA LYS A 33 -13.72 -10.30 29.65
C LYS A 33 -12.34 -10.77 30.12
N ALA A 34 -11.28 -10.30 29.45
CA ALA A 34 -9.90 -10.69 29.74
C ALA A 34 -9.48 -10.32 31.17
N ALA A 35 -9.83 -9.12 31.63
CA ALA A 35 -9.53 -8.69 32.99
C ALA A 35 -10.31 -9.49 34.05
N THR A 36 -11.57 -9.85 33.79
CA THR A 36 -12.35 -10.69 34.71
C THR A 36 -11.72 -12.08 34.84
N VAL A 37 -11.34 -12.69 33.72
CA VAL A 37 -10.60 -13.97 33.70
C VAL A 37 -9.30 -13.86 34.50
N MET A 38 -8.45 -12.89 34.16
CA MET A 38 -7.14 -12.73 34.79
C MET A 38 -7.23 -12.45 36.30
N THR A 39 -8.14 -11.59 36.73
CA THR A 39 -8.29 -11.26 38.16
C THR A 39 -8.77 -12.44 38.99
N VAL A 40 -9.61 -13.31 38.43
CA VAL A 40 -9.99 -14.58 39.07
C VAL A 40 -8.83 -15.57 39.09
N GLU A 41 -8.11 -15.74 37.98
CA GLU A 41 -6.94 -16.63 37.88
C GLU A 41 -5.81 -16.23 38.85
N GLN A 42 -5.63 -14.93 39.12
CA GLN A 42 -4.63 -14.41 40.05
C GLN A 42 -5.13 -14.30 41.52
N GLY A 43 -6.37 -14.71 41.80
CA GLY A 43 -6.95 -14.62 43.15
C GLY A 43 -7.22 -13.18 43.64
N ILE A 44 -7.15 -12.19 42.75
CA ILE A 44 -7.49 -10.79 43.05
C ILE A 44 -9.01 -10.64 43.26
N MET A 45 -9.78 -11.38 42.46
CA MET A 45 -11.23 -11.46 42.56
C MET A 45 -11.64 -12.88 42.97
N PRO A 46 -12.36 -13.05 44.10
CA PRO A 46 -12.96 -14.33 44.47
C PRO A 46 -13.82 -14.90 43.35
N ARG A 47 -13.83 -16.22 43.20
CA ARG A 47 -14.45 -16.90 42.04
C ARG A 47 -15.95 -16.63 41.93
N ASP A 48 -16.68 -16.62 43.03
CA ASP A 48 -18.11 -16.32 43.10
C ASP A 48 -18.42 -14.88 42.64
N ILE A 49 -17.61 -13.91 43.08
CA ILE A 49 -17.66 -12.52 42.61
C ILE A 49 -17.31 -12.45 41.11
N GLY A 50 -16.33 -13.24 40.67
CA GLY A 50 -15.92 -13.41 39.27
C GLY A 50 -17.05 -13.88 38.37
N GLN A 51 -17.77 -14.92 38.77
CA GLN A 51 -18.92 -15.42 38.02
C GLN A 51 -20.04 -14.38 37.90
N LYS A 52 -20.33 -13.66 39.00
CA LYS A 52 -21.33 -12.58 39.00
C LYS A 52 -20.91 -11.44 38.06
N THR A 53 -19.64 -11.05 38.11
CA THR A 53 -19.06 -9.99 37.25
C THR A 53 -19.06 -10.41 35.79
N ALA A 54 -18.67 -11.64 35.47
CA ALA A 54 -18.68 -12.17 34.11
C ALA A 54 -20.10 -12.17 33.51
N ARG A 55 -21.12 -12.58 34.27
CA ARG A 55 -22.53 -12.49 33.83
C ARG A 55 -22.96 -11.04 33.56
N ALA A 56 -22.53 -10.09 34.38
CA ALA A 56 -22.84 -8.67 34.15
C ALA A 56 -22.12 -8.10 32.92
N VAL A 57 -20.85 -8.44 32.70
CA VAL A 57 -20.10 -8.07 31.50
C VAL A 57 -20.79 -8.63 30.25
N ALA A 58 -21.15 -9.91 30.25
CA ALA A 58 -21.86 -10.55 29.14
C ALA A 58 -23.20 -9.86 28.85
N GLN A 59 -23.95 -9.52 29.91
CA GLN A 59 -25.24 -8.81 29.77
C GLN A 59 -25.05 -7.41 29.17
N VAL A 60 -24.06 -6.64 29.62
CA VAL A 60 -23.77 -5.30 29.08
C VAL A 60 -23.41 -5.36 27.60
N ILE A 61 -22.59 -6.33 27.19
CA ILE A 61 -22.24 -6.56 25.78
C ILE A 61 -23.51 -6.87 24.98
N ALA A 62 -24.29 -7.86 25.42
CA ALA A 62 -25.52 -8.27 24.75
C ALA A 62 -26.56 -7.13 24.65
N ASP A 63 -26.64 -6.24 25.64
CA ASP A 63 -27.51 -5.06 25.61
C ASP A 63 -27.01 -3.99 24.62
N GLY A 64 -25.69 -3.84 24.48
CA GLY A 64 -25.07 -2.95 23.50
C GLY A 64 -25.17 -3.44 22.05
N ASP A 65 -25.33 -4.74 21.84
CA ASP A 65 -25.48 -5.37 20.51
C ASP A 65 -26.93 -5.37 20.00
N LYS A 66 -27.92 -5.06 20.85
CA LYS A 66 -29.32 -4.90 20.43
C LYS A 66 -29.49 -3.68 19.51
N PRO A 67 -30.45 -3.69 18.57
CA PRO A 67 -30.78 -2.49 17.79
C PRO A 67 -31.07 -1.28 18.69
N GLY A 68 -30.35 -0.18 18.48
CA GLY A 68 -30.45 1.03 19.32
C GLY A 68 -29.77 0.93 20.70
N GLY A 69 -29.04 -0.15 20.97
CA GLY A 69 -28.28 -0.37 22.19
C GLY A 69 -27.22 0.72 22.43
N LYS A 70 -27.00 1.07 23.70
CA LYS A 70 -25.99 2.06 24.08
C LYS A 70 -24.60 1.43 24.03
N ARG A 71 -23.74 1.94 23.15
CA ARG A 71 -22.35 1.47 22.95
C ARG A 71 -21.32 2.55 23.32
N PRO A 72 -21.10 2.85 24.61
CA PRO A 72 -20.16 3.90 24.99
C PRO A 72 -18.70 3.51 24.73
N GLY A 73 -17.90 4.47 24.24
CA GLY A 73 -16.46 4.29 23.99
C GLY A 73 -15.53 4.68 25.15
N ASP A 74 -16.07 5.09 26.31
CA ASP A 74 -15.29 5.40 27.50
C ASP A 74 -15.56 4.38 28.61
N TYR A 75 -14.49 3.86 29.22
CA TYR A 75 -14.57 2.97 30.37
C TYR A 75 -15.43 3.54 31.52
N LEU A 76 -15.38 4.85 31.77
CA LEU A 76 -16.19 5.50 32.82
C LEU A 76 -17.69 5.47 32.54
N GLN A 77 -18.09 5.14 31.30
CA GLN A 77 -19.48 4.98 30.92
C GLN A 77 -19.87 3.49 30.87
N VAL A 78 -18.92 2.57 30.67
CA VAL A 78 -19.13 1.12 30.68
C VAL A 78 -19.17 0.56 32.10
N GLU A 79 -18.23 0.92 32.98
CA GLU A 79 -18.15 0.39 34.35
C GLU A 79 -19.45 0.59 35.16
N PRO A 80 -20.13 1.77 35.11
CA PRO A 80 -21.41 1.95 35.78
C PRO A 80 -22.53 1.02 35.30
N LEU A 81 -22.47 0.55 34.04
CA LEU A 81 -23.44 -0.41 33.53
C LEU A 81 -23.22 -1.80 34.15
N ILE A 82 -21.96 -2.19 34.31
CA ILE A 82 -21.58 -3.48 34.92
C ILE A 82 -21.89 -3.46 36.43
N THR A 83 -21.50 -2.41 37.14
CA THR A 83 -21.70 -2.30 38.60
C THR A 83 -23.18 -2.18 38.97
N ARG A 84 -24.03 -1.62 38.11
CA ARG A 84 -25.49 -1.64 38.31
C ARG A 84 -26.07 -3.06 38.37
N ILE A 85 -25.47 -4.00 37.65
CA ILE A 85 -25.93 -5.40 37.57
C ILE A 85 -25.27 -6.25 38.67
N ALA A 86 -23.94 -6.16 38.81
CA ALA A 86 -23.17 -7.04 39.70
C ALA A 86 -22.89 -6.44 41.09
N GLY A 87 -23.16 -5.16 41.31
CA GLY A 87 -22.81 -4.42 42.53
C GLY A 87 -21.36 -3.90 42.53
N PRO A 88 -20.95 -3.19 43.59
CA PRO A 88 -19.65 -2.52 43.66
C PRO A 88 -18.44 -3.47 43.64
N ASP A 89 -18.58 -4.71 44.12
CA ASP A 89 -17.49 -5.70 44.09
C ASP A 89 -17.04 -6.06 42.66
N ALA A 90 -17.87 -5.82 41.64
CA ALA A 90 -17.50 -6.01 40.24
C ALA A 90 -16.32 -5.13 39.81
N THR A 91 -16.09 -4.00 40.49
CA THR A 91 -14.96 -3.10 40.23
C THR A 91 -13.60 -3.75 40.47
N ARG A 92 -13.53 -4.90 41.14
CA ARG A 92 -12.30 -5.70 41.24
C ARG A 92 -11.74 -6.11 39.87
N MET A 93 -12.54 -6.10 38.80
CA MET A 93 -12.06 -6.31 37.42
C MET A 93 -11.16 -5.16 36.92
N HIS A 94 -11.20 -4.01 37.60
CA HIS A 94 -10.34 -2.85 37.35
C HIS A 94 -9.04 -2.88 38.17
N SER A 95 -8.86 -3.85 39.08
CA SER A 95 -7.66 -3.96 39.90
C SER A 95 -6.40 -4.07 39.04
N GLY A 96 -5.49 -3.12 39.22
CA GLY A 96 -4.25 -3.01 38.47
C GLY A 96 -4.39 -2.60 37.00
N ARG A 97 -5.53 -1.99 36.63
CA ARG A 97 -5.78 -1.31 35.35
C ARG A 97 -6.00 0.18 35.59
N SER A 98 -5.99 0.94 34.50
CA SER A 98 -6.33 2.37 34.46
C SER A 98 -7.07 2.69 33.16
N ARG A 99 -7.60 3.90 33.03
CA ARG A 99 -7.99 4.38 31.70
C ARG A 99 -6.78 4.52 30.78
N GLN A 100 -5.58 4.76 31.32
CA GLN A 100 -4.37 4.97 30.52
C GLN A 100 -3.97 3.71 29.74
N ASP A 101 -3.85 2.56 30.40
CA ASP A 101 -3.48 1.30 29.74
C ASP A 101 -4.63 0.73 28.90
N ILE A 102 -5.89 0.93 29.30
CA ILE A 102 -7.06 0.62 28.47
C ILE A 102 -7.00 1.40 27.16
N LEU A 103 -6.87 2.73 27.21
CA LEU A 103 -6.82 3.57 26.01
C LEU A 103 -5.59 3.25 25.15
N ALA A 104 -4.43 3.02 25.78
CA ALA A 104 -3.23 2.59 25.07
C ALA A 104 -3.46 1.26 24.32
N THR A 105 -4.14 0.31 24.97
CA THR A 105 -4.47 -0.99 24.37
C THR A 105 -5.50 -0.84 23.25
N THR A 106 -6.55 -0.01 23.43
CA THR A 106 -7.53 0.31 22.37
C THR A 106 -6.83 0.80 21.11
N ARG A 107 -5.89 1.74 21.24
CA ARG A 107 -5.14 2.25 20.07
C ARG A 107 -4.31 1.17 19.39
N ARG A 108 -3.70 0.25 20.15
CA ARG A 108 -2.93 -0.86 19.56
C ARG A 108 -3.81 -1.82 18.79
N VAL A 109 -4.94 -2.26 19.35
CA VAL A 109 -5.84 -3.19 18.64
C VAL A 109 -6.50 -2.52 17.42
N MET A 110 -6.88 -1.24 17.52
CA MET A 110 -7.43 -0.49 16.39
C MET A 110 -6.43 -0.28 15.26
N LEU A 111 -5.17 0.03 15.58
CA LEU A 111 -4.11 0.13 14.58
C LEU A 111 -3.74 -1.25 14.02
N ARG A 112 -3.70 -2.29 14.85
CA ARG A 112 -3.42 -3.66 14.41
C ARG A 112 -4.41 -4.13 13.35
N ASP A 113 -5.70 -3.98 13.61
CA ASP A 113 -6.75 -4.40 12.70
C ASP A 113 -6.65 -3.62 11.37
N ARG A 114 -6.47 -2.30 11.44
CA ARG A 114 -6.30 -1.44 10.27
C ARG A 114 -5.03 -1.73 9.47
N LEU A 115 -3.92 -2.08 10.12
CA LEU A 115 -2.71 -2.47 9.40
C LEU A 115 -2.91 -3.77 8.62
N LEU A 116 -3.68 -4.72 9.15
CA LEU A 116 -4.05 -5.91 8.42
C LEU A 116 -5.02 -5.59 7.28
N ASP A 117 -6.02 -4.72 7.50
CA ASP A 117 -6.93 -4.25 6.43
C ASP A 117 -6.17 -3.54 5.31
N LEU A 118 -5.20 -2.69 5.66
CA LEU A 118 -4.32 -2.00 4.72
C LEU A 118 -3.45 -2.99 3.93
N TYR A 119 -2.95 -4.03 4.59
CA TYR A 119 -2.19 -5.08 3.92
C TYR A 119 -3.08 -5.86 2.94
N GLU A 120 -4.32 -6.17 3.31
CA GLU A 120 -5.28 -6.82 2.40
C GLU A 120 -5.61 -5.94 1.19
N ALA A 121 -5.86 -4.64 1.39
CA ALA A 121 -6.11 -3.69 0.31
C ALA A 121 -4.89 -3.52 -0.62
N LEU A 122 -3.68 -3.46 -0.05
CA LEU A 122 -2.43 -3.47 -0.81
C LEU A 122 -2.31 -4.74 -1.66
N ASN A 123 -2.58 -5.90 -1.07
CA ASN A 123 -2.48 -7.19 -1.76
C ASN A 123 -3.49 -7.33 -2.90
N GLN A 124 -4.66 -6.69 -2.79
CA GLN A 124 -5.65 -6.62 -3.88
C GLN A 124 -5.12 -5.80 -5.04
N ALA A 125 -4.68 -4.56 -4.78
CA ALA A 125 -4.09 -3.71 -5.81
C ALA A 125 -2.83 -4.34 -6.45
N HIS A 126 -2.01 -5.02 -5.65
CA HIS A 126 -0.81 -5.72 -6.12
C HIS A 126 -1.14 -6.88 -7.07
N ASP A 127 -2.22 -7.62 -6.78
CA ASP A 127 -2.74 -8.65 -7.68
C ASP A 127 -3.12 -8.05 -9.03
N SER A 128 -3.85 -6.92 -9.02
CA SER A 128 -4.25 -6.19 -10.23
C SER A 128 -3.05 -5.65 -11.02
N VAL A 129 -2.01 -5.14 -10.36
CA VAL A 129 -0.75 -4.74 -11.01
C VAL A 129 -0.08 -5.93 -11.70
N ASN A 130 0.05 -7.06 -11.00
CA ASN A 130 0.67 -8.26 -11.55
C ASN A 130 -0.15 -8.86 -12.70
N ALA A 131 -1.48 -8.82 -12.61
CA ALA A 131 -2.37 -9.27 -13.68
C ALA A 131 -2.24 -8.40 -14.94
N LEU A 132 -2.17 -7.07 -14.79
CA LEU A 132 -1.89 -6.17 -15.91
C LEU A 132 -0.48 -6.38 -16.48
N ALA A 133 0.52 -6.58 -15.61
CA ALA A 133 1.89 -6.84 -16.03
C ALA A 133 1.98 -8.13 -16.87
N GLN A 134 1.25 -9.17 -16.48
CA GLN A 134 1.13 -10.42 -17.23
C GLN A 134 0.38 -10.23 -18.56
N LYS A 135 -0.74 -9.49 -18.55
CA LYS A 135 -1.55 -9.20 -19.74
C LYS A 135 -0.78 -8.42 -20.81
N TYR A 136 0.09 -7.51 -20.38
CA TYR A 136 0.87 -6.63 -21.25
C TYR A 136 2.38 -6.89 -21.17
N ALA A 137 2.77 -8.14 -20.86
CA ALA A 137 4.15 -8.56 -20.63
C ALA A 137 5.12 -8.16 -21.74
N ASP A 138 4.65 -8.23 -22.99
CA ASP A 138 5.40 -8.00 -24.22
C ASP A 138 4.95 -6.73 -24.97
N ALA A 139 4.05 -5.93 -24.38
CA ALA A 139 3.55 -4.72 -25.01
C ALA A 139 4.61 -3.63 -25.01
N ILE A 140 5.25 -3.37 -26.16
CA ILE A 140 6.28 -2.34 -26.27
C ILE A 140 5.65 -0.95 -26.06
N VAL A 141 6.23 -0.19 -25.14
CA VAL A 141 5.83 1.18 -24.78
C VAL A 141 7.06 2.09 -24.72
N PRO A 142 6.87 3.40 -24.93
CA PRO A 142 7.94 4.37 -24.66
C PRO A 142 8.21 4.48 -23.15
N ALA A 143 9.49 4.51 -22.77
CA ALA A 143 9.91 4.95 -21.42
C ALA A 143 10.51 6.35 -21.49
N TYR A 144 10.35 7.12 -20.41
CA TYR A 144 10.77 8.52 -20.38
C TYR A 144 11.73 8.78 -19.23
N THR A 145 12.72 9.62 -19.49
CA THR A 145 13.54 10.25 -18.45
C THR A 145 13.57 11.75 -18.72
N ASN A 146 13.43 12.58 -17.68
CA ASN A 146 13.31 14.03 -17.83
C ASN A 146 12.15 14.47 -18.76
N GLY A 147 11.10 13.65 -18.88
CA GLY A 147 9.97 13.89 -19.79
C GLY A 147 10.27 13.68 -21.27
N VAL A 148 11.44 13.10 -21.61
CA VAL A 148 11.85 12.80 -22.99
C VAL A 148 11.96 11.30 -23.17
N GLN A 149 11.52 10.80 -24.34
CA GLN A 149 11.60 9.39 -24.67
C GLN A 149 13.06 8.92 -24.61
N ALA A 150 13.34 7.92 -23.78
CA ALA A 150 14.67 7.42 -23.52
C ALA A 150 14.95 6.17 -24.35
N GLN A 151 14.36 5.04 -23.96
CA GLN A 151 14.46 3.75 -24.64
C GLN A 151 13.09 3.07 -24.63
N PRO A 152 12.78 2.19 -25.59
CA PRO A 152 11.62 1.31 -25.48
C PRO A 152 11.77 0.32 -24.32
N THR A 153 10.64 0.00 -23.71
CA THR A 153 10.49 -1.08 -22.73
C THR A 153 9.20 -1.85 -23.04
N THR A 154 8.86 -2.88 -22.28
CA THR A 154 7.49 -3.41 -22.27
C THR A 154 6.68 -2.82 -21.11
N TYR A 155 5.35 -2.73 -21.27
CA TYR A 155 4.47 -2.25 -20.21
C TYR A 155 4.46 -3.22 -19.02
N GLY A 156 4.60 -4.52 -19.27
CA GLY A 156 4.82 -5.50 -18.22
C GLY A 156 6.08 -5.23 -17.40
N HIS A 157 7.20 -4.91 -18.04
CA HIS A 157 8.43 -4.53 -17.34
C HIS A 157 8.24 -3.27 -16.48
N TYR A 158 7.56 -2.24 -17.01
CA TYR A 158 7.22 -1.04 -16.25
C TYR A 158 6.36 -1.35 -15.02
N LEU A 159 5.29 -2.14 -15.19
CA LEU A 159 4.39 -2.51 -14.09
C LEU A 159 5.07 -3.40 -13.05
N LEU A 160 6.04 -4.23 -13.42
CA LEU A 160 6.87 -4.98 -12.47
C LEU A 160 7.75 -4.04 -11.63
N GLY A 161 8.19 -2.91 -12.19
CA GLY A 161 8.84 -1.85 -11.43
C GLY A 161 7.94 -1.30 -10.31
N PHE A 162 6.65 -1.08 -10.61
CA PHE A 162 5.66 -0.68 -9.59
C PHE A 162 5.29 -1.84 -8.65
N SER A 163 5.22 -3.08 -9.14
CA SER A 163 5.04 -4.28 -8.31
C SER A 163 6.12 -4.38 -7.23
N ALA A 164 7.38 -4.07 -7.56
CA ALA A 164 8.47 -4.03 -6.58
C ALA A 164 8.33 -2.91 -5.54
N VAL A 165 7.59 -1.83 -5.83
CA VAL A 165 7.22 -0.82 -4.82
C VAL A 165 6.28 -1.45 -3.80
N LEU A 166 5.25 -2.15 -4.28
CA LEU A 166 4.25 -2.80 -3.43
C LEU A 166 4.87 -3.92 -2.57
N ASP A 167 5.83 -4.67 -3.11
CA ASP A 167 6.64 -5.63 -2.34
C ASP A 167 7.34 -4.96 -1.12
N ARG A 168 7.88 -3.75 -1.30
CA ARG A 168 8.54 -3.01 -0.20
C ARG A 168 7.53 -2.48 0.81
N ASP A 169 6.35 -2.07 0.35
CA ASP A 169 5.28 -1.61 1.24
C ASP A 169 4.72 -2.78 2.07
N ALA A 170 4.53 -3.96 1.48
CA ALA A 170 4.18 -5.20 2.18
C ALA A 170 5.20 -5.58 3.27
N ALA A 171 6.51 -5.49 2.94
CA ALA A 171 7.58 -5.73 3.92
C ALA A 171 7.50 -4.77 5.11
N ARG A 172 7.31 -3.46 4.86
CA ARG A 172 7.17 -2.45 5.91
C ARG A 172 5.95 -2.68 6.81
N LEU A 173 4.82 -3.06 6.23
CA LEU A 173 3.60 -3.38 6.99
C LEU A 173 3.84 -4.57 7.93
N ARG A 174 4.48 -5.64 7.42
CA ARG A 174 4.85 -6.81 8.23
C ARG A 174 5.80 -6.43 9.37
N GLU A 175 6.79 -5.59 9.10
CA GLU A 175 7.75 -5.14 10.10
C GLU A 175 7.08 -4.29 11.18
N ALA A 176 6.19 -3.37 10.82
CA ALA A 176 5.47 -2.52 11.75
C ALA A 176 4.46 -3.28 12.61
N TYR A 177 3.78 -4.28 12.02
CA TYR A 177 2.83 -5.13 12.75
C TYR A 177 3.45 -5.74 14.01
N ALA A 178 4.69 -6.21 13.94
CA ALA A 178 5.38 -6.81 15.08
C ALA A 178 5.54 -5.85 16.28
N ARG A 179 5.71 -4.54 16.03
CA ARG A 179 5.78 -3.51 17.07
C ARG A 179 4.39 -3.08 17.56
N VAL A 180 3.43 -3.01 16.65
CA VAL A 180 2.04 -2.63 16.94
C VAL A 180 1.37 -3.69 17.81
N ASN A 181 1.59 -4.98 17.53
CA ASN A 181 1.00 -6.13 18.23
C ASN A 181 1.68 -6.50 19.56
N LEU A 182 2.16 -5.50 20.30
CA LEU A 182 2.61 -5.64 21.69
C LEU A 182 1.62 -4.97 22.65
N SER A 183 1.25 -5.68 23.73
CA SER A 183 0.20 -5.28 24.65
C SER A 183 0.65 -4.24 25.67
N PRO A 184 -0.04 -3.09 25.79
CA PRO A 184 0.12 -2.18 26.92
C PRO A 184 -0.59 -2.67 28.20
N MET A 185 -1.67 -3.45 28.06
CA MET A 185 -2.62 -3.81 29.11
C MET A 185 -1.96 -4.30 30.42
N GLY A 186 -2.45 -3.81 31.55
CA GLY A 186 -1.95 -4.10 32.89
C GLY A 186 -0.73 -3.28 33.31
N SER A 187 -0.35 -2.26 32.53
CA SER A 187 0.61 -1.22 32.95
C SER A 187 -0.02 -0.20 33.92
N ALA A 188 -1.34 -0.30 34.17
CA ALA A 188 -2.12 0.63 34.96
C ALA A 188 -1.94 2.07 34.47
N ALA A 189 -1.65 3.03 35.35
CA ALA A 189 -1.43 4.41 34.92
C ALA A 189 -0.10 4.60 34.16
N LEU A 190 0.98 4.02 34.70
CA LEU A 190 2.37 4.15 34.19
C LEU A 190 3.40 3.32 34.99
N GLY A 191 3.03 2.79 36.15
CA GLY A 191 3.94 2.11 37.07
C GLY A 191 3.47 0.72 37.51
N THR A 192 2.59 0.08 36.73
CA THR A 192 1.92 -1.16 37.12
C THR A 192 1.10 -1.01 38.41
N SER A 193 1.00 -2.05 39.23
CA SER A 193 0.12 -2.10 40.39
C SER A 193 0.74 -2.90 41.54
N SER A 194 0.24 -2.67 42.76
CA SER A 194 0.50 -3.54 43.91
C SER A 194 -0.24 -4.89 43.85
N PHE A 195 -1.19 -5.03 42.91
CA PHE A 195 -1.79 -6.32 42.60
C PHE A 195 -0.89 -7.15 41.67
N PRO A 196 -0.83 -8.48 41.84
CA PRO A 196 -0.05 -9.37 40.99
C PRO A 196 -0.74 -9.59 39.62
N VAL A 197 -0.91 -8.54 38.83
CA VAL A 197 -1.53 -8.61 37.50
C VAL A 197 -0.66 -9.41 36.53
N ASN A 198 -1.23 -10.46 35.94
CA ASN A 198 -0.54 -11.25 34.91
C ASN A 198 -0.70 -10.61 33.53
N ARG A 199 0.22 -9.70 33.20
CA ARG A 199 0.24 -8.97 31.90
C ARG A 199 0.41 -9.91 30.70
N LYS A 200 1.20 -10.98 30.84
CA LYS A 200 1.38 -11.97 29.76
C LYS A 200 0.08 -12.70 29.44
N ARG A 201 -0.71 -13.04 30.47
CA ARG A 201 -2.03 -13.63 30.30
C ARG A 201 -3.02 -12.69 29.61
N LEU A 202 -3.01 -11.40 29.97
CA LEU A 202 -3.83 -10.39 29.27
C LEU A 202 -3.42 -10.27 27.80
N ALA A 203 -2.12 -10.24 27.51
CA ALA A 203 -1.60 -10.18 26.14
C ALA A 203 -2.05 -11.40 25.32
N GLU A 204 -1.89 -12.62 25.87
CA GLU A 204 -2.33 -13.87 25.24
C GLU A 204 -3.83 -13.85 24.91
N LEU A 205 -4.67 -13.50 25.89
CA LEU A 205 -6.12 -13.47 25.73
C LEU A 205 -6.59 -12.42 24.70
N LEU A 206 -5.82 -11.35 24.50
CA LEU A 206 -6.16 -10.25 23.58
C LEU A 206 -5.42 -10.37 22.22
N GLY A 207 -4.76 -11.50 21.97
CA GLY A 207 -4.10 -11.81 20.69
C GLY A 207 -2.83 -11.01 20.43
N PHE A 208 -2.20 -10.46 21.46
CA PHE A 208 -0.89 -9.81 21.33
C PHE A 208 0.24 -10.84 21.36
N ASP A 209 1.31 -10.57 20.60
CA ASP A 209 2.50 -11.44 20.54
C ASP A 209 3.39 -11.29 21.78
N GLY A 210 3.14 -10.28 22.61
CA GLY A 210 3.88 -10.01 23.83
C GLY A 210 3.37 -8.79 24.57
N VAL A 211 4.16 -8.33 25.54
CA VAL A 211 3.89 -7.10 26.30
C VAL A 211 4.89 -6.02 25.89
N VAL A 212 4.46 -4.76 25.96
CA VAL A 212 5.42 -3.66 26.07
C VAL A 212 5.98 -3.70 27.49
N GLU A 213 7.26 -4.06 27.62
CA GLU A 213 7.85 -4.45 28.91
C GLU A 213 7.74 -3.33 29.96
N ASN A 214 8.27 -2.15 29.64
CA ASN A 214 8.26 -1.01 30.54
C ASN A 214 6.85 -0.36 30.56
N SER A 215 6.23 -0.27 31.75
CA SER A 215 4.87 0.27 31.90
C SER A 215 4.76 1.76 31.61
N TYR A 216 5.85 2.51 31.81
CA TYR A 216 5.89 3.93 31.48
C TYR A 216 5.96 4.09 29.96
N ASP A 217 6.81 3.32 29.30
CA ASP A 217 6.88 3.27 27.83
C ASP A 217 5.53 2.91 27.21
N ALA A 218 4.91 1.81 27.67
CA ALA A 218 3.62 1.30 27.18
C ALA A 218 2.53 2.36 27.05
N ASN A 219 2.45 3.28 28.04
CA ASN A 219 1.40 4.29 28.12
C ASN A 219 1.84 5.68 27.67
N GLN A 220 3.15 5.95 27.61
CA GLN A 220 3.70 7.27 27.35
C GLN A 220 4.48 7.32 26.04
N PHE A 221 5.70 6.79 26.00
CA PHE A 221 6.60 6.92 24.84
C PHE A 221 6.12 6.11 23.64
N ALA A 222 5.79 4.83 23.82
CA ALA A 222 5.31 3.94 22.75
C ALA A 222 3.94 4.33 22.15
N GLN A 223 3.27 5.33 22.72
CA GLN A 223 2.03 5.91 22.17
C GLN A 223 2.33 7.02 21.15
N ILE A 224 3.55 7.59 21.15
CA ILE A 224 3.99 8.61 20.21
C ILE A 224 4.52 7.93 18.93
N ASP A 225 5.53 7.08 19.08
CA ASP A 225 6.30 6.56 17.95
C ASP A 225 5.52 5.55 17.09
N ILE A 226 4.70 4.68 17.68
CA ILE A 226 3.93 3.69 16.93
C ILE A 226 2.83 4.34 16.08
N GLY A 227 2.18 5.39 16.58
CA GLY A 227 1.23 6.16 15.78
C GLY A 227 1.94 6.91 14.65
N ALA A 228 3.08 7.53 14.95
CA ALA A 228 3.91 8.23 13.96
C ALA A 228 4.46 7.29 12.88
N GLU A 229 4.89 6.08 13.25
CA GLU A 229 5.35 5.04 12.33
C GLU A 229 4.22 4.66 11.37
N ALA A 230 3.04 4.31 11.89
CA ALA A 230 1.88 3.95 11.06
C ALA A 230 1.48 5.08 10.09
N ALA A 231 1.46 6.33 10.55
CA ALA A 231 1.21 7.49 9.69
C ALA A 231 2.30 7.67 8.61
N SER A 232 3.57 7.45 8.97
CA SER A 232 4.69 7.57 8.03
C SER A 232 4.65 6.50 6.94
N LEU A 233 4.17 5.29 7.27
CA LEU A 233 3.93 4.23 6.30
C LEU A 233 2.88 4.66 5.28
N ALA A 234 1.71 5.12 5.75
CA ALA A 234 0.64 5.62 4.91
C ALA A 234 1.12 6.72 3.95
N SER A 235 1.92 7.67 4.46
CA SER A 235 2.53 8.74 3.63
C SER A 235 3.46 8.18 2.55
N THR A 236 4.35 7.25 2.90
CA THR A 236 5.32 6.65 1.96
C THR A 236 4.62 5.89 0.83
N MET A 237 3.59 5.11 1.19
CA MET A 237 2.74 4.38 0.24
C MET A 237 2.04 5.36 -0.71
N ALA A 238 1.44 6.42 -0.17
CA ALA A 238 0.73 7.42 -0.95
C ALA A 238 1.63 8.20 -1.93
N LEU A 239 2.88 8.49 -1.56
CA LEU A 239 3.85 9.11 -2.48
C LEU A 239 4.10 8.23 -3.71
N SER A 240 4.24 6.92 -3.50
CA SER A 240 4.53 5.98 -4.58
C SER A 240 3.31 5.76 -5.49
N VAL A 241 2.11 5.63 -4.90
CA VAL A 241 0.85 5.58 -5.66
C VAL A 241 0.64 6.87 -6.45
N GLY A 242 0.87 8.03 -5.84
CA GLY A 242 0.76 9.33 -6.49
C GLY A 242 1.68 9.45 -7.71
N ALA A 243 2.93 8.98 -7.61
CA ALA A 243 3.88 8.98 -8.71
C ALA A 243 3.42 8.11 -9.88
N PHE A 244 2.96 6.88 -9.61
CA PHE A 244 2.40 5.98 -10.63
C PHE A 244 1.17 6.59 -11.32
N VAL A 245 0.25 7.14 -10.53
CA VAL A 245 -0.97 7.80 -11.05
C VAL A 245 -0.63 9.00 -11.92
N GLN A 246 0.39 9.80 -11.55
CA GLN A 246 0.85 10.92 -12.39
C GLN A 246 1.40 10.45 -13.73
N ASP A 247 2.17 9.36 -13.75
CA ASP A 247 2.70 8.83 -14.99
C ASP A 247 1.58 8.36 -15.93
N VAL A 248 0.57 7.64 -15.42
CA VAL A 248 -0.64 7.30 -16.19
C VAL A 248 -1.40 8.56 -16.64
N HIS A 249 -1.48 9.59 -15.80
CA HIS A 249 -2.17 10.85 -16.12
C HIS A 249 -1.55 11.59 -17.31
N THR A 250 -0.25 11.40 -17.59
CA THR A 250 0.41 12.03 -18.75
C THR A 250 -0.31 11.70 -20.06
N GLN A 251 -0.86 10.49 -20.19
CA GLN A 251 -1.56 10.04 -21.38
C GLN A 251 -2.84 10.83 -21.66
N TYR A 252 -3.52 11.29 -20.60
CA TYR A 252 -4.74 12.08 -20.73
C TYR A 252 -4.54 13.49 -21.31
N HIS A 253 -3.28 13.94 -21.44
CA HIS A 253 -2.94 15.19 -22.11
C HIS A 253 -2.64 15.01 -23.60
N GLN A 254 -2.54 13.76 -24.09
CA GLN A 254 -2.21 13.45 -25.46
C GLN A 254 -3.46 13.46 -26.34
N THR A 255 -3.33 13.93 -27.59
CA THR A 255 -4.42 13.86 -28.58
C THR A 255 -4.66 12.44 -29.11
N LYS A 256 -3.66 11.57 -28.98
CA LYS A 256 -3.71 10.15 -29.35
C LYS A 256 -3.05 9.33 -28.23
N PRO A 257 -3.70 9.14 -27.07
CA PRO A 257 -3.15 8.36 -25.97
C PRO A 257 -3.03 6.88 -26.34
N TRP A 258 -2.05 6.19 -25.77
CA TRP A 258 -1.93 4.73 -25.89
C TRP A 258 -2.41 3.97 -24.65
N LEU A 259 -2.69 4.65 -23.54
CA LEU A 259 -3.25 4.05 -22.33
C LEU A 259 -4.36 4.94 -21.78
N MET A 260 -5.54 4.36 -21.60
CA MET A 260 -6.71 5.05 -21.08
C MET A 260 -7.56 4.10 -20.23
N LEU A 261 -8.37 4.65 -19.34
CA LEU A 261 -9.47 3.93 -18.70
C LEU A 261 -10.53 3.57 -19.73
N GLN A 262 -11.08 2.36 -19.62
CA GLN A 262 -12.26 1.94 -20.35
C GLN A 262 -13.44 2.89 -20.05
N GLU A 263 -14.13 3.33 -21.11
CA GLU A 263 -15.33 4.16 -20.95
C GLU A 263 -16.41 3.40 -20.17
N GLY A 264 -17.03 4.09 -19.20
CA GLY A 264 -18.02 3.53 -18.30
C GLY A 264 -17.95 4.15 -16.92
N LYS A 265 -18.16 3.34 -15.87
CA LYS A 265 -18.27 3.78 -14.47
C LYS A 265 -17.04 4.52 -13.94
N LEU A 266 -15.86 4.25 -14.50
CA LEU A 266 -14.58 4.85 -14.08
C LEU A 266 -14.28 6.18 -14.78
N THR A 267 -15.14 6.58 -15.73
CA THR A 267 -15.02 7.80 -16.52
C THR A 267 -16.24 8.70 -16.36
N GLY A 268 -16.05 10.00 -16.51
CA GLY A 268 -17.12 11.00 -16.47
C GLY A 268 -17.36 11.68 -17.81
N THR A 269 -18.62 11.95 -18.15
CA THR A 269 -18.98 12.79 -19.30
C THR A 269 -18.95 14.27 -18.93
N SER A 270 -18.78 15.15 -19.93
CA SER A 270 -18.95 16.60 -19.75
C SER A 270 -20.35 17.02 -20.19
N SER A 271 -20.95 17.95 -19.46
CA SER A 271 -22.25 18.54 -19.80
C SER A 271 -22.24 19.42 -21.04
N ILE A 272 -21.07 19.92 -21.48
CA ILE A 272 -20.93 20.84 -22.62
C ILE A 272 -20.07 20.28 -23.76
N MET A 273 -19.08 19.42 -23.46
CA MET A 273 -18.16 18.87 -24.46
C MET A 273 -18.45 17.38 -24.72
N PRO A 274 -19.15 17.04 -25.82
CA PRO A 274 -19.61 15.67 -26.07
C PRO A 274 -18.47 14.63 -26.22
N GLN A 275 -17.29 15.07 -26.68
CA GLN A 275 -16.11 14.23 -26.82
C GLN A 275 -15.35 13.99 -25.50
N LYS A 276 -15.61 14.78 -24.45
CA LYS A 276 -14.79 14.74 -23.23
C LYS A 276 -15.15 13.52 -22.37
N ARG A 277 -14.13 12.73 -22.03
CA ARG A 277 -14.18 11.62 -21.07
C ARG A 277 -13.16 11.88 -19.96
N ASN A 278 -13.64 12.33 -18.82
CA ASN A 278 -12.80 12.65 -17.66
C ASN A 278 -12.38 11.37 -16.94
N PRO A 279 -11.11 11.19 -16.54
CA PRO A 279 -10.67 10.01 -15.81
C PRO A 279 -11.00 10.12 -14.32
N TYR A 280 -12.26 9.90 -13.95
CA TYR A 280 -12.72 10.06 -12.58
C TYR A 280 -11.98 9.13 -11.61
N ALA A 281 -11.80 7.85 -11.94
CA ALA A 281 -11.07 6.92 -11.08
C ALA A 281 -9.63 7.41 -10.80
N LEU A 282 -8.91 7.83 -11.84
CA LEU A 282 -7.56 8.36 -11.72
C LEU A 282 -7.52 9.63 -10.84
N ASN A 283 -8.46 10.56 -11.07
CA ASN A 283 -8.56 11.78 -10.26
C ASN A 283 -8.83 11.49 -8.78
N VAL A 284 -9.65 10.49 -8.48
CA VAL A 284 -9.95 10.05 -7.11
C VAL A 284 -8.70 9.50 -6.45
N VAL A 285 -8.00 8.55 -7.08
CA VAL A 285 -6.76 7.98 -6.49
C VAL A 285 -5.70 9.06 -6.30
N ARG A 286 -5.54 9.98 -7.26
CA ARG A 286 -4.62 11.12 -7.14
C ARG A 286 -4.95 12.00 -5.93
N LEU A 287 -6.24 12.29 -5.72
CA LEU A 287 -6.71 13.09 -4.59
C LEU A 287 -6.48 12.35 -3.27
N GLN A 288 -6.87 11.08 -3.19
CA GLN A 288 -6.70 10.26 -1.98
C GLN A 288 -5.23 10.07 -1.60
N ALA A 289 -4.32 9.97 -2.57
CA ALA A 289 -2.89 9.98 -2.28
C ALA A 289 -2.47 11.28 -1.56
N SER A 290 -3.01 12.43 -1.99
CA SER A 290 -2.72 13.72 -1.35
C SER A 290 -3.37 13.83 0.04
N GLU A 291 -4.62 13.36 0.19
CA GLU A 291 -5.33 13.33 1.46
C GLU A 291 -4.64 12.42 2.48
N THR A 292 -4.15 11.27 2.05
CA THR A 292 -3.37 10.34 2.88
C THR A 292 -2.09 10.99 3.41
N VAL A 293 -1.34 11.70 2.56
CA VAL A 293 -0.17 12.48 2.98
C VAL A 293 -0.56 13.57 3.98
N GLY A 294 -1.68 14.27 3.75
CA GLY A 294 -2.19 15.30 4.66
C GLY A 294 -2.61 14.75 6.03
N ALA A 295 -3.30 13.61 6.06
CA ALA A 295 -3.69 12.91 7.29
C ALA A 295 -2.45 12.47 8.08
N ALA A 296 -1.46 11.89 7.39
CA ALA A 296 -0.20 11.49 8.00
C ALA A 296 0.57 12.70 8.58
N MET A 297 0.64 13.81 7.86
CA MET A 297 1.24 15.04 8.39
C MET A 297 0.50 15.58 9.61
N THR A 298 -0.82 15.50 9.62
CA THR A 298 -1.61 15.91 10.78
C THR A 298 -1.24 15.07 12.01
N ALA A 299 -1.14 13.75 11.87
CA ALA A 299 -0.72 12.87 12.96
C ALA A 299 0.69 13.24 13.48
N LEU A 300 1.64 13.47 12.58
CA LEU A 300 3.02 13.81 12.94
C LEU A 300 3.14 15.19 13.61
N VAL A 301 2.44 16.20 13.09
CA VAL A 301 2.42 17.56 13.68
C VAL A 301 1.75 17.56 15.04
N VAL A 302 0.69 16.78 15.25
CA VAL A 302 0.07 16.65 16.57
C VAL A 302 1.03 16.00 17.58
N ALA A 303 1.99 15.18 17.13
CA ALA A 303 2.95 14.48 17.98
C ALA A 303 4.30 15.19 18.23
N HIS A 304 4.70 16.16 17.41
CA HIS A 304 6.10 16.60 17.30
C HIS A 304 6.75 17.27 18.53
N ASN A 305 5.98 17.87 19.44
CA ASN A 305 6.54 18.68 20.53
C ASN A 305 5.66 18.61 21.78
N VAL A 306 5.46 17.40 22.30
CA VAL A 306 4.54 17.15 23.40
C VAL A 306 5.22 16.38 24.52
N THR A 307 5.01 16.81 25.76
CA THR A 307 5.50 16.09 26.96
C THR A 307 4.87 14.69 27.03
N PRO A 308 5.62 13.64 27.41
CA PRO A 308 5.05 12.31 27.64
C PRO A 308 3.91 12.37 28.66
N GLY A 309 2.74 11.83 28.33
CA GLY A 309 1.54 11.95 29.18
C GLY A 309 0.35 12.58 28.49
N MET A 310 0.62 13.55 27.62
CA MET A 310 -0.40 14.44 27.07
C MET A 310 -1.35 13.73 26.09
N PRO A 311 -2.59 14.23 25.95
CA PRO A 311 -3.62 13.58 25.14
C PRO A 311 -3.49 13.86 23.63
N ASP A 312 -2.66 14.81 23.21
CA ASP A 312 -2.57 15.32 21.83
C ASP A 312 -2.30 14.20 20.83
N TYR A 313 -1.20 13.46 21.00
CA TYR A 313 -0.77 12.34 20.14
C TYR A 313 -1.49 11.02 20.42
N LYS A 314 -2.43 11.02 21.38
CA LYS A 314 -3.16 9.85 21.86
C LYS A 314 -4.58 9.81 21.28
N ARG A 315 -4.72 10.25 20.04
CA ARG A 315 -6.00 10.42 19.32
C ARG A 315 -6.02 9.58 18.04
N GLU A 316 -7.06 9.76 17.23
CA GLU A 316 -7.38 8.96 16.05
C GLU A 316 -6.59 9.31 14.78
N GLN A 317 -5.79 10.38 14.75
CA GLN A 317 -5.14 10.86 13.51
C GLN A 317 -4.23 9.82 12.84
N ALA A 318 -3.54 8.97 13.62
CA ALA A 318 -2.76 7.89 13.05
C ALA A 318 -3.66 6.82 12.40
N GLN A 319 -4.83 6.57 12.97
CA GLN A 319 -5.84 5.66 12.41
C GLN A 319 -6.44 6.27 11.13
N ASP A 320 -6.75 7.58 11.14
CA ASP A 320 -7.27 8.30 9.96
C ASP A 320 -6.30 8.22 8.78
N ALA A 321 -4.99 8.33 9.03
CA ALA A 321 -3.97 8.20 7.99
C ALA A 321 -3.94 6.78 7.39
N VAL A 322 -4.10 5.75 8.22
CA VAL A 322 -4.16 4.35 7.75
C VAL A 322 -5.47 4.08 7.02
N ASP A 323 -6.61 4.58 7.52
CA ASP A 323 -7.92 4.46 6.87
C ASP A 323 -7.92 5.15 5.49
N ALA A 324 -7.31 6.33 5.36
CA ALA A 324 -7.13 7.00 4.08
C ALA A 324 -6.26 6.17 3.10
N ALA A 325 -5.22 5.50 3.60
CA ALA A 325 -4.39 4.62 2.79
C ALA A 325 -5.15 3.36 2.32
N ILE A 326 -5.99 2.76 3.19
CA ILE A 326 -6.87 1.64 2.82
C ILE A 326 -7.77 2.07 1.65
N ASP A 327 -8.48 3.18 1.81
CA ASP A 327 -9.38 3.70 0.78
C ASP A 327 -8.64 4.02 -0.54
N MET A 328 -7.43 4.57 -0.45
CA MET A 328 -6.57 4.83 -1.60
C MET A 328 -6.22 3.55 -2.37
N TYR A 329 -5.83 2.46 -1.67
CA TYR A 329 -5.49 1.20 -2.34
C TYR A 329 -6.70 0.51 -2.95
N LEU A 330 -7.86 0.57 -2.30
CA LEU A 330 -9.11 0.06 -2.89
C LEU A 330 -9.48 0.81 -4.17
N LYS A 331 -9.30 2.14 -4.21
CA LYS A 331 -9.53 2.92 -5.43
C LYS A 331 -8.45 2.76 -6.48
N LEU A 332 -7.21 2.49 -6.06
CA LEU A 332 -6.14 2.11 -6.97
C LEU A 332 -6.49 0.80 -7.69
N ASP A 333 -6.98 -0.19 -6.96
CA ASP A 333 -7.46 -1.46 -7.52
C ASP A 333 -8.58 -1.25 -8.55
N ASP A 334 -9.62 -0.50 -8.18
CA ASP A 334 -10.72 -0.10 -9.08
C ASP A 334 -10.19 0.56 -10.38
N MET A 335 -9.20 1.46 -10.25
CA MET A 335 -8.59 2.16 -11.38
C MET A 335 -7.80 1.19 -12.28
N LEU A 336 -6.98 0.32 -11.69
CA LEU A 336 -6.16 -0.66 -12.42
C LEU A 336 -7.03 -1.60 -13.25
N GLY A 337 -8.15 -2.08 -12.68
CA GLY A 337 -9.11 -2.94 -13.40
C GLY A 337 -9.72 -2.29 -14.65
N GLY A 338 -9.68 -0.96 -14.74
CA GLY A 338 -10.18 -0.20 -15.88
C GLY A 338 -9.14 0.14 -16.95
N LEU A 339 -7.85 -0.12 -16.75
CA LEU A 339 -6.81 0.32 -17.68
C LEU A 339 -6.79 -0.51 -18.96
N VAL A 340 -6.80 0.19 -20.10
CA VAL A 340 -6.76 -0.38 -21.46
C VAL A 340 -5.61 0.23 -22.23
N LEU A 341 -4.68 -0.63 -22.64
CA LEU A 341 -3.53 -0.27 -23.47
C LEU A 341 -3.79 -0.58 -24.96
N ASN A 342 -3.52 0.40 -25.82
CA ASN A 342 -3.46 0.25 -27.27
C ASN A 342 -2.01 0.01 -27.72
N ARG A 343 -1.70 -1.25 -28.05
CA ARG A 343 -0.34 -1.72 -28.37
C ARG A 343 0.23 -1.07 -29.63
N GLU A 344 -0.61 -0.96 -30.67
CA GLU A 344 -0.21 -0.35 -31.94
C GLU A 344 0.12 1.13 -31.77
N ARG A 345 -0.70 1.86 -30.99
CA ARG A 345 -0.47 3.28 -30.74
C ARG A 345 0.78 3.51 -29.89
N ALA A 346 1.03 2.68 -28.89
CA ALA A 346 2.24 2.74 -28.07
C ALA A 346 3.50 2.50 -28.91
N LEU A 347 3.51 1.43 -29.72
CA LEU A 347 4.61 1.14 -30.64
C LEU A 347 4.83 2.27 -31.64
N ALA A 348 3.75 2.82 -32.21
CA ALA A 348 3.85 3.96 -33.12
C ALA A 348 4.43 5.22 -32.46
N GLU A 349 4.34 5.37 -31.13
CA GLU A 349 5.02 6.45 -30.41
C GLU A 349 6.51 6.22 -30.25
N VAL A 350 6.91 4.97 -29.99
CA VAL A 350 8.32 4.57 -29.98
C VAL A 350 8.95 4.81 -31.35
N ASP A 351 8.29 4.34 -32.40
CA ASP A 351 8.78 4.41 -33.78
C ASP A 351 8.72 5.84 -34.37
N ALA A 352 8.09 6.79 -33.68
CA ALA A 352 8.01 8.19 -34.11
C ALA A 352 9.27 9.01 -33.79
N ASP A 353 10.15 8.53 -32.91
CA ASP A 353 11.39 9.21 -32.53
C ASP A 353 12.56 8.20 -32.44
N TYR A 354 13.74 8.67 -32.03
CA TYR A 354 15.01 7.94 -32.16
C TYR A 354 15.42 7.12 -30.92
N SER A 355 14.47 6.68 -30.09
CA SER A 355 14.76 5.99 -28.81
C SER A 355 15.46 4.63 -28.95
N THR A 356 15.50 4.05 -30.15
CA THR A 356 16.20 2.80 -30.45
C THR A 356 17.67 2.97 -30.83
N THR A 357 18.15 4.21 -31.00
CA THR A 357 19.48 4.47 -31.56
C THR A 357 20.66 4.15 -30.64
N THR A 358 20.41 3.92 -29.34
CA THR A 358 21.44 3.38 -28.44
C THR A 358 21.88 1.99 -28.90
N GLU A 359 20.93 1.12 -29.30
CA GLU A 359 21.22 -0.23 -29.79
C GLU A 359 22.06 -0.20 -31.07
N LEU A 360 21.97 0.86 -31.89
CA LEU A 360 22.83 1.01 -33.06
C LEU A 360 24.31 1.16 -32.68
N ALA A 361 24.60 1.95 -31.65
CA ALA A 361 25.96 2.08 -31.14
C ALA A 361 26.44 0.77 -30.50
N ASP A 362 25.57 0.12 -29.73
CA ASP A 362 25.90 -1.12 -29.02
C ASP A 362 26.14 -2.30 -29.97
N VAL A 363 25.33 -2.44 -31.02
CA VAL A 363 25.52 -3.47 -32.06
C VAL A 363 26.84 -3.29 -32.79
N LEU A 364 27.18 -2.06 -33.16
CA LEU A 364 28.45 -1.78 -33.83
C LEU A 364 29.64 -2.16 -32.95
N GLN A 365 29.54 -1.91 -31.64
CA GLN A 365 30.57 -2.30 -30.70
C GLN A 365 30.61 -3.82 -30.48
N ARG A 366 29.46 -4.42 -30.17
CA ARG A 366 29.32 -5.82 -29.79
C ARG A 366 29.59 -6.77 -30.97
N ASP A 367 29.02 -6.50 -32.13
CA ASP A 367 29.00 -7.43 -33.26
C ASP A 367 30.16 -7.14 -34.25
N ALA A 368 30.62 -5.88 -34.33
CA ALA A 368 31.63 -5.44 -35.30
C ALA A 368 32.90 -4.82 -34.67
N ASN A 369 33.02 -4.85 -33.33
CA ASN A 369 34.17 -4.33 -32.59
C ASN A 369 34.51 -2.85 -32.90
N VAL A 370 33.50 -2.05 -33.24
CA VAL A 370 33.65 -0.60 -33.43
C VAL A 370 33.74 0.07 -32.06
N PRO A 371 34.77 0.91 -31.78
CA PRO A 371 34.83 1.64 -30.52
C PRO A 371 33.55 2.46 -30.26
N PHE A 372 32.99 2.36 -29.04
CA PHE A 372 31.69 2.94 -28.68
C PHE A 372 31.52 4.40 -29.12
N ARG A 373 32.55 5.24 -28.95
CA ARG A 373 32.48 6.66 -29.29
C ARG A 373 32.27 6.91 -30.79
N ILE A 374 32.79 6.03 -31.65
CA ILE A 374 32.55 6.10 -33.10
C ILE A 374 31.11 5.71 -33.41
N GLY A 375 30.63 4.60 -32.85
CA GLY A 375 29.25 4.14 -33.01
C GLY A 375 28.22 5.15 -32.50
N HIS A 376 28.45 5.71 -31.31
CA HIS A 376 27.62 6.76 -30.71
C HIS A 376 27.63 8.05 -31.56
N HIS A 377 28.79 8.49 -32.06
CA HIS A 377 28.87 9.69 -32.89
C HIS A 377 28.15 9.49 -34.25
N PHE A 378 28.28 8.29 -34.83
CA PHE A 378 27.50 7.89 -36.00
C PHE A 378 25.99 7.93 -35.70
N ALA A 379 25.53 7.27 -34.64
CA ALA A 379 24.12 7.26 -34.25
C ALA A 379 23.59 8.68 -34.01
N SER A 380 24.33 9.52 -33.28
CA SER A 380 23.98 10.93 -33.04
C SER A 380 23.84 11.71 -34.35
N ASN A 381 24.78 11.59 -35.26
CA ASN A 381 24.72 12.29 -36.55
C ASN A 381 23.57 11.78 -37.42
N LEU A 382 23.24 10.48 -37.33
CA LEU A 382 22.12 9.89 -38.03
C LEU A 382 20.79 10.44 -37.49
N VAL A 383 20.65 10.60 -36.17
CA VAL A 383 19.51 11.29 -35.54
C VAL A 383 19.40 12.73 -36.03
N THR A 384 20.52 13.47 -36.04
CA THR A 384 20.55 14.86 -36.54
C THR A 384 20.09 14.94 -37.99
N TYR A 385 20.64 14.08 -38.86
CA TYR A 385 20.23 14.01 -40.27
C TYR A 385 18.74 13.73 -40.41
N GLY A 386 18.25 12.70 -39.73
CA GLY A 386 16.86 12.30 -39.85
C GLY A 386 15.89 13.38 -39.37
N ARG A 387 16.18 14.05 -38.24
CA ARG A 387 15.38 15.19 -37.75
C ARG A 387 15.40 16.38 -38.72
N GLN A 388 16.55 16.71 -39.30
CA GLN A 388 16.66 17.80 -40.29
C GLN A 388 15.86 17.52 -41.57
N ASN A 389 15.64 16.25 -41.89
CA ASN A 389 14.90 15.82 -43.07
C ASN A 389 13.47 15.34 -42.75
N ASN A 390 12.99 15.51 -41.51
CA ASN A 390 11.68 15.03 -41.05
C ASN A 390 11.44 13.53 -41.30
N LEU A 391 12.48 12.71 -41.18
CA LEU A 391 12.41 11.27 -41.32
C LEU A 391 12.24 10.61 -39.95
N LYS A 392 11.59 9.45 -39.93
CA LYS A 392 11.58 8.49 -38.83
C LYS A 392 12.76 7.52 -38.98
N PRO A 393 13.14 6.77 -37.92
CA PRO A 393 14.20 5.77 -38.00
C PRO A 393 14.03 4.78 -39.16
N ALA A 394 12.80 4.29 -39.39
CA ALA A 394 12.49 3.35 -40.46
C ALA A 394 12.66 3.95 -41.87
N GLU A 395 12.63 5.27 -42.02
CA GLU A 395 12.66 5.99 -43.30
C GLU A 395 14.08 6.44 -43.69
N LEU A 396 15.07 6.30 -42.80
CA LEU A 396 16.45 6.70 -43.05
C LEU A 396 17.04 5.95 -44.26
N PRO A 397 17.55 6.64 -45.30
CA PRO A 397 18.19 5.97 -46.43
C PRO A 397 19.47 5.24 -45.97
N TYR A 398 19.62 3.96 -46.33
CA TYR A 398 20.79 3.19 -45.93
C TYR A 398 22.09 3.74 -46.53
N ALA A 399 22.05 4.23 -47.78
CA ALA A 399 23.17 4.91 -48.41
C ALA A 399 23.67 6.12 -47.60
N GLU A 400 22.74 6.85 -46.98
CA GLU A 400 23.09 7.98 -46.13
C GLU A 400 23.68 7.52 -44.79
N ALA A 401 23.14 6.45 -44.20
CA ALA A 401 23.74 5.84 -43.01
C ALA A 401 25.21 5.42 -43.27
N GLN A 402 25.50 4.84 -44.44
CA GLN A 402 26.88 4.53 -44.84
C GLN A 402 27.74 5.79 -44.92
N ARG A 403 27.26 6.85 -45.58
CA ARG A 403 27.98 8.13 -45.71
C ARG A 403 28.29 8.76 -44.35
N ILE A 404 27.30 8.80 -43.45
CA ILE A 404 27.43 9.38 -42.10
C ILE A 404 28.40 8.54 -41.25
N TYR A 405 28.34 7.20 -41.35
CA TYR A 405 29.28 6.33 -40.65
C TYR A 405 30.72 6.59 -41.09
N THR A 406 31.00 6.63 -42.40
CA THR A 406 32.34 6.91 -42.92
C THR A 406 32.85 8.28 -42.42
N ALA A 407 32.00 9.30 -42.42
CA ALA A 407 32.34 10.63 -41.91
C ALA A 407 32.63 10.62 -40.39
N ALA A 408 31.84 9.89 -39.61
CA ALA A 408 32.04 9.74 -38.17
C ALA A 408 33.35 8.98 -37.87
N ALA A 409 33.65 7.89 -38.56
CA ALA A 409 34.91 7.16 -38.39
C ALA A 409 36.13 8.03 -38.73
N LYS A 410 36.03 8.84 -39.80
CA LYS A 410 37.08 9.79 -40.20
C LYS A 410 37.36 10.84 -39.14
N SER A 411 36.36 11.33 -38.40
CA SER A 411 36.61 12.29 -37.31
C SER A 411 37.39 11.70 -36.14
N PHE A 412 37.52 10.38 -36.07
CA PHE A 412 38.37 9.64 -35.13
C PHE A 412 39.65 9.08 -35.78
N GLY A 413 40.02 9.53 -36.98
CA GLY A 413 41.26 9.13 -37.66
C GLY A 413 41.20 7.77 -38.36
N ILE A 414 40.02 7.22 -38.61
CA ILE A 414 39.85 5.97 -39.38
C ILE A 414 39.40 6.32 -40.80
N ASP A 415 40.33 6.23 -41.75
CA ASP A 415 40.04 6.47 -43.17
C ASP A 415 39.39 5.25 -43.85
N ASN A 416 38.57 5.52 -44.87
CA ASN A 416 37.89 4.51 -45.70
C ASN A 416 37.06 3.47 -44.94
N ALA A 417 36.61 3.80 -43.73
CA ALA A 417 35.73 2.93 -42.96
C ALA A 417 34.40 2.70 -43.70
N LYS A 418 33.96 1.44 -43.74
CA LYS A 418 32.65 1.04 -44.26
C LYS A 418 31.75 0.62 -43.09
N LEU A 419 30.48 1.03 -43.13
CA LEU A 419 29.50 0.62 -42.13
C LEU A 419 29.46 -0.91 -42.07
N PRO A 420 29.81 -1.54 -40.93
CA PRO A 420 29.93 -2.99 -40.82
C PRO A 420 28.57 -3.65 -40.50
N LEU A 421 27.50 -3.15 -41.10
CA LEU A 421 26.15 -3.72 -41.05
C LEU A 421 25.63 -3.70 -42.48
N ASP A 422 24.94 -4.75 -42.92
CA ASP A 422 24.16 -4.68 -44.16
C ASP A 422 22.84 -3.92 -43.94
N GLU A 423 22.10 -3.64 -45.02
CA GLU A 423 20.85 -2.88 -44.92
C GLU A 423 19.82 -3.61 -44.04
N ALA A 424 19.70 -4.93 -44.16
CA ALA A 424 18.73 -5.71 -43.38
C ALA A 424 19.02 -5.61 -41.88
N ARG A 425 20.29 -5.77 -41.47
CA ARG A 425 20.70 -5.64 -40.08
C ARG A 425 20.55 -4.20 -39.59
N PHE A 426 20.91 -3.20 -40.38
CA PHE A 426 20.70 -1.79 -40.04
C PHE A 426 19.23 -1.49 -39.74
N ARG A 427 18.31 -1.95 -40.60
CA ARG A 427 16.86 -1.79 -40.40
C ARG A 427 16.39 -2.49 -39.13
N GLN A 428 16.82 -3.74 -38.93
CA GLN A 428 16.45 -4.53 -37.75
C GLN A 428 16.89 -3.86 -36.44
N VAL A 429 18.12 -3.37 -36.39
CA VAL A 429 18.72 -2.74 -35.20
C VAL A 429 17.96 -1.50 -34.74
N LEU A 430 17.37 -0.77 -35.67
CA LEU A 430 16.56 0.42 -35.38
C LEU A 430 15.15 0.11 -34.89
N THR A 431 14.73 -1.17 -34.84
CA THR A 431 13.40 -1.55 -34.34
C THR A 431 13.37 -1.66 -32.82
N ALA A 432 12.24 -1.28 -32.23
CA ALA A 432 12.02 -1.42 -30.79
C ALA A 432 12.05 -2.89 -30.34
N GLN A 433 11.52 -3.78 -31.19
CA GLN A 433 11.51 -5.23 -30.96
C GLN A 433 12.94 -5.76 -30.84
N ASN A 434 13.86 -5.36 -31.73
CA ASN A 434 15.25 -5.79 -31.64
C ASN A 434 15.89 -5.31 -30.34
N MET A 435 15.71 -4.04 -29.96
CA MET A 435 16.31 -3.48 -28.75
C MET A 435 15.82 -4.19 -27.48
N VAL A 436 14.51 -4.42 -27.37
CA VAL A 436 13.92 -5.17 -26.24
C VAL A 436 14.43 -6.61 -26.22
N ALA A 437 14.43 -7.31 -27.35
CA ALA A 437 14.86 -8.71 -27.42
C ALA A 437 16.38 -8.88 -27.23
N SER A 438 17.19 -7.87 -27.57
CA SER A 438 18.65 -7.92 -27.44
C SER A 438 19.14 -7.66 -26.02
N SER A 439 18.28 -7.15 -25.13
CA SER A 439 18.61 -6.95 -23.72
C SER A 439 19.02 -8.28 -23.05
N GLN A 440 20.18 -8.29 -22.38
CA GLN A 440 20.74 -9.48 -21.71
C GLN A 440 20.84 -9.31 -20.18
N GLY A 441 20.59 -8.10 -19.66
CA GLY A 441 20.76 -7.80 -18.24
C GLY A 441 19.67 -8.43 -17.37
N LEU A 442 20.04 -8.80 -16.14
CA LEU A 442 19.10 -9.17 -15.10
C LEU A 442 18.13 -8.00 -14.83
N GLY A 443 16.84 -8.29 -14.81
CA GLY A 443 15.79 -7.30 -14.64
C GLY A 443 15.53 -6.46 -15.89
N GLY A 444 16.00 -6.88 -17.07
CA GLY A 444 15.74 -6.18 -18.32
C GLY A 444 14.33 -6.44 -18.90
N PRO A 445 13.96 -5.72 -19.97
CA PRO A 445 12.63 -5.80 -20.58
C PRO A 445 12.45 -7.03 -21.49
N GLN A 446 13.49 -7.84 -21.71
CA GLN A 446 13.42 -9.02 -22.57
C GLN A 446 12.43 -10.06 -22.00
N PRO A 447 11.71 -10.80 -22.87
CA PRO A 447 10.62 -11.69 -22.43
C PRO A 447 11.00 -12.66 -21.31
N ALA A 448 12.20 -13.26 -21.37
CA ALA A 448 12.67 -14.20 -20.36
C ALA A 448 12.75 -13.59 -18.96
N GLU A 449 13.22 -12.34 -18.85
CA GLU A 449 13.34 -11.64 -17.58
C GLU A 449 11.99 -11.16 -17.06
N VAL A 450 11.10 -10.66 -17.94
CA VAL A 450 9.74 -10.29 -17.55
C VAL A 450 8.98 -11.50 -17.02
N THR A 451 9.09 -12.67 -17.66
CA THR A 451 8.51 -13.92 -17.17
C THR A 451 9.10 -14.35 -15.83
N ARG A 452 10.43 -14.26 -15.65
CA ARG A 452 11.09 -14.58 -14.38
C ARG A 452 10.59 -13.68 -13.25
N MET A 453 10.60 -12.36 -13.47
CA MET A 453 10.16 -11.37 -12.48
C MET A 453 8.67 -11.51 -12.13
N LEU A 454 7.80 -11.83 -13.10
CA LEU A 454 6.38 -12.13 -12.84
C LEU A 454 6.22 -13.34 -11.93
N GLY A 455 6.97 -14.42 -12.17
CA GLY A 455 6.98 -15.61 -11.33
C GLY A 455 7.39 -15.30 -9.89
N GLU A 456 8.45 -14.51 -9.72
CA GLU A 456 8.93 -14.09 -8.40
C GLU A 456 7.94 -13.15 -7.69
N ALA A 457 7.36 -12.19 -8.40
CA ALA A 457 6.36 -11.27 -7.86
C ALA A 457 5.10 -12.02 -7.39
N SER A 458 4.65 -13.03 -8.15
CA SER A 458 3.52 -13.88 -7.79
C SER A 458 3.82 -14.73 -6.55
N GLN A 459 5.03 -15.25 -6.41
CA GLN A 459 5.44 -16.00 -5.21
C GLN A 459 5.48 -15.11 -3.96
N ARG A 460 6.02 -13.88 -4.07
CA ARG A 460 6.03 -12.92 -2.97
C ARG A 460 4.63 -12.52 -2.53
N LEU A 461 3.77 -12.14 -3.47
CA LEU A 461 2.36 -11.82 -3.18
C LEU A 461 1.61 -12.99 -2.53
N ALA A 462 1.85 -14.22 -2.98
CA ALA A 462 1.25 -15.40 -2.35
C ALA A 462 1.73 -15.58 -0.90
N ALA A 463 3.01 -15.36 -0.62
CA ALA A 463 3.56 -15.41 0.73
C ALA A 463 3.00 -14.31 1.63
N ASP A 464 2.81 -13.09 1.09
CA ASP A 464 2.25 -11.97 1.83
C ASP A 464 0.76 -12.18 2.14
N LYS A 465 -0.04 -12.67 1.17
CA LYS A 465 -1.43 -13.09 1.41
C LYS A 465 -1.52 -14.19 2.50
N ALA A 466 -0.65 -15.19 2.44
CA ALA A 466 -0.60 -16.26 3.44
C ALA A 466 -0.19 -15.74 4.83
N TRP A 467 0.73 -14.77 4.89
CA TRP A 467 1.14 -14.14 6.14
C TRP A 467 -0.01 -13.39 6.79
N VAL A 468 -0.76 -12.59 6.03
CA VAL A 468 -1.94 -11.86 6.53
C VAL A 468 -3.00 -12.82 7.05
N GLN A 469 -3.32 -13.87 6.29
CA GLN A 469 -4.27 -14.90 6.72
C GLN A 469 -3.82 -15.55 8.03
N THR A 470 -2.54 -15.92 8.13
CA THR A 470 -1.97 -16.50 9.36
C THR A 470 -2.10 -15.55 10.55
N ALA A 471 -1.88 -14.24 10.35
CA ALA A 471 -2.04 -13.25 11.39
C ALA A 471 -3.50 -13.14 11.85
N ARG A 472 -4.46 -13.11 10.91
CA ARG A 472 -5.90 -13.12 11.21
C ARG A 472 -6.33 -14.37 11.97
N ASP A 473 -5.91 -15.55 11.50
CA ASP A 473 -6.24 -16.83 12.13
C ASP A 473 -5.74 -16.90 13.58
N ARG A 474 -4.55 -16.33 13.87
CA ARG A 474 -4.04 -16.23 15.24
C ARG A 474 -4.90 -15.33 16.12
N LEU A 475 -5.38 -14.21 15.59
CA LEU A 475 -6.26 -13.29 16.32
C LEU A 475 -7.63 -13.95 16.59
N THR A 476 -8.20 -14.64 15.61
CA THR A 476 -9.43 -15.43 15.80
C THR A 476 -9.24 -16.52 16.85
N ALA A 477 -8.14 -17.28 16.79
CA ALA A 477 -7.85 -18.30 17.79
C ALA A 477 -7.64 -17.73 19.21
N ALA A 478 -7.07 -16.52 19.33
CA ALA A 478 -6.94 -15.83 20.61
C ALA A 478 -8.31 -15.38 21.15
N GLN A 479 -9.18 -14.87 20.28
CA GLN A 479 -10.55 -14.51 20.62
C GLN A 479 -11.34 -15.72 21.12
N ASP A 480 -11.25 -16.87 20.42
CA ASP A 480 -11.91 -18.11 20.84
C ASP A 480 -11.42 -18.58 22.22
N LYS A 481 -10.11 -18.47 22.49
CA LYS A 481 -9.54 -18.80 23.81
C LYS A 481 -10.03 -17.87 24.91
N LEU A 482 -10.16 -16.57 24.62
CA LEU A 482 -10.73 -15.60 25.55
C LEU A 482 -12.18 -15.93 25.85
N ASP A 483 -13.00 -16.14 24.83
CA ASP A 483 -14.41 -16.47 24.99
C ASP A 483 -14.59 -17.78 25.76
N GLN A 484 -13.77 -18.81 25.47
CA GLN A 484 -13.79 -20.07 26.23
C GLN A 484 -13.44 -19.85 27.71
N ALA A 485 -12.37 -19.11 28.01
CA ALA A 485 -11.95 -18.85 29.39
C ALA A 485 -12.99 -18.03 30.16
N PHE A 486 -13.62 -17.06 29.49
CA PHE A 486 -14.66 -16.21 30.06
C PHE A 486 -15.97 -16.98 30.27
N ASP A 487 -16.38 -17.82 29.33
CA ASP A 487 -17.60 -18.63 29.42
C ASP A 487 -17.59 -19.63 30.57
N VAL A 488 -16.40 -20.12 30.97
CA VAL A 488 -16.24 -20.95 32.17
C VAL A 488 -16.71 -20.19 33.43
N LEU A 489 -16.51 -18.87 33.49
CA LEU A 489 -16.99 -18.02 34.59
C LEU A 489 -18.48 -17.72 34.48
N VAL A 490 -18.99 -17.52 33.26
CA VAL A 490 -20.42 -17.25 33.03
C VAL A 490 -21.29 -18.45 33.41
N ARG A 491 -20.90 -19.65 32.95
CA ARG A 491 -21.70 -20.89 33.01
C ARG A 491 -21.55 -21.67 34.31
N ALA A 492 -20.54 -21.38 35.14
CA ALA A 492 -20.38 -22.06 36.41
C ALA A 492 -21.58 -21.78 37.33
N LYS A 493 -22.21 -22.86 37.83
CA LYS A 493 -23.27 -22.75 38.84
C LYS A 493 -22.67 -22.16 40.13
N PRO A 494 -23.47 -21.36 40.88
CA PRO A 494 -23.02 -20.72 42.13
C PRO A 494 -22.45 -21.71 43.14
#